data_AF-A0A9J6GUR1-F1
#
_entry.id   AF-A0A9J6GUR1-F1
#
_cell.length_a   1.000
_cell.length_b   1.000
_cell.length_c   1.000
_cell.angle_alpha   90.00
_cell.angle_beta   90.00
_cell.angle_gamma   90.00
#
_symmetry.space_group_name_H-M   'P 1'
#
loop_
_entity.id
_entity.type
_entity.pdbx_description
1 polymer ?
#
loop_
_entity_poly.entity_id
_entity_poly.type
_entity_poly.pdbx_seq_one_letter_code
_entity_poly.pdbx_strand_id
1 'polypeptide(L)'
;MVNRQAISVSLEAILPGKIKEVRIKHRKNILGIDVELRDRAEALHQLTMLGQMQVHRYLSPGQGAPVGVINDVDVSIPDADLPIPLKPATGGAIIKHGSRLGKSRCVKLVFQGDTIPTNVKVGYFSHAVRQFC
;
A
#
# COMPACT_ATOMS: atom_id res chain seq x y z
N MET A 1 11.00 -22.49 -3.70
CA MET A 1 10.07 -22.45 -4.86
C MET A 1 8.67 -22.18 -4.34
N VAL A 2 7.90 -21.29 -4.96
CA VAL A 2 6.56 -20.93 -4.46
C VAL A 2 5.55 -22.01 -4.84
N ASN A 3 4.93 -22.68 -3.86
CA ASN A 3 3.90 -23.69 -4.09
C ASN A 3 2.53 -23.01 -4.28
N ARG A 4 2.04 -22.99 -5.52
CA ARG A 4 0.77 -22.33 -5.89
C ARG A 4 -0.43 -22.95 -5.19
N GLN A 5 -0.48 -24.28 -5.10
CA GLN A 5 -1.59 -25.00 -4.48
C GLN A 5 -1.68 -24.69 -2.98
N ALA A 6 -0.53 -24.67 -2.30
CA ALA A 6 -0.48 -24.35 -0.87
C ALA A 6 -0.91 -22.90 -0.58
N ILE A 7 -0.56 -21.96 -1.47
CA ILE A 7 -1.05 -20.58 -1.41
C ILE A 7 -2.56 -20.52 -1.59
N SER A 8 -3.09 -21.20 -2.62
CA SER A 8 -4.54 -21.23 -2.86
C SER A 8 -5.30 -21.77 -1.65
N VAL A 9 -4.85 -22.88 -1.05
CA VAL A 9 -5.48 -23.44 0.16
C VAL A 9 -5.41 -22.45 1.34
N SER A 10 -4.26 -21.79 1.54
CA SER A 10 -4.11 -20.80 2.61
C SER A 10 -5.00 -19.59 2.41
N LEU A 11 -5.12 -19.08 1.18
CA LEU A 11 -5.99 -17.95 0.87
C LEU A 11 -7.47 -18.31 0.95
N GLU A 12 -7.84 -19.51 0.52
CA GLU A 12 -9.21 -20.03 0.60
C GLU A 12 -9.64 -20.22 2.06
N ALA A 13 -8.74 -20.66 2.94
CA ALA A 13 -9.02 -20.75 4.37
C ALA A 13 -9.28 -19.37 5.02
N ILE A 14 -8.72 -18.30 4.47
CA ILE A 14 -8.83 -16.94 5.00
C ILE A 14 -10.04 -16.22 4.39
N LEU A 15 -10.29 -16.40 3.09
CA LEU A 15 -11.38 -15.78 2.35
C LEU A 15 -12.08 -16.80 1.43
N PRO A 16 -12.91 -17.71 2.01
CA PRO A 16 -13.56 -18.78 1.25
C PRO A 16 -14.46 -18.25 0.13
N GLY A 17 -14.19 -18.66 -1.11
CA GLY A 17 -14.97 -18.32 -2.29
C GLY A 17 -14.99 -16.83 -2.63
N LYS A 18 -13.97 -16.07 -2.21
CA LYS A 18 -13.87 -14.61 -2.47
C LYS A 18 -12.61 -14.18 -3.20
N ILE A 19 -11.65 -15.09 -3.38
CA ILE A 19 -10.48 -14.85 -4.21
C ILE A 19 -10.85 -15.04 -5.68
N LYS A 20 -10.71 -13.99 -6.48
CA LYS A 20 -10.97 -14.05 -7.92
C LYS A 20 -9.74 -14.53 -8.68
N GLU A 21 -8.57 -13.98 -8.34
CA GLU A 21 -7.33 -14.28 -9.04
C GLU A 21 -6.11 -14.09 -8.13
N VAL A 22 -5.08 -14.92 -8.32
CA VAL A 22 -3.76 -14.76 -7.70
C VAL A 22 -2.70 -14.69 -8.79
N ARG A 23 -2.02 -13.55 -8.90
CA ARG A 23 -1.00 -13.25 -9.91
C ARG A 23 0.38 -13.25 -9.27
N ILE A 24 1.27 -14.15 -9.72
CA ILE A 24 2.62 -14.29 -9.17
C ILE A 24 3.65 -13.59 -10.07
N LYS A 25 4.33 -12.57 -9.55
CA LYS A 25 5.45 -11.89 -10.22
C LYS A 25 6.77 -12.34 -9.61
N HIS A 26 7.27 -13.50 -10.06
CA HIS A 26 8.50 -14.12 -9.53
C HIS A 26 9.71 -13.18 -9.51
N ARG A 27 9.95 -12.43 -10.61
CA ARG A 27 11.09 -11.50 -10.70
C ARG A 27 11.07 -10.36 -9.68
N LYS A 28 9.88 -9.99 -9.19
CA LYS A 28 9.69 -8.90 -8.21
C LYS A 28 9.38 -9.41 -6.82
N ASN A 29 9.27 -10.73 -6.64
CA ASN A 29 8.82 -11.37 -5.41
C ASN A 29 7.48 -10.80 -4.88
N ILE A 30 6.51 -10.58 -5.79
CA ILE A 30 5.20 -9.99 -5.47
C ILE A 30 4.08 -10.97 -5.83
N LEU A 31 3.09 -11.06 -4.94
CA LEU A 31 1.80 -11.70 -5.18
C LEU A 31 0.72 -10.61 -5.28
N GLY A 32 0.05 -10.54 -6.43
CA GLY A 32 -1.17 -9.76 -6.58
C GLY A 32 -2.37 -10.65 -6.28
N ILE A 33 -3.25 -10.23 -5.38
CA ILE A 33 -4.45 -10.99 -5.02
C ILE A 33 -5.65 -10.08 -5.32
N ASP A 34 -6.52 -10.54 -6.21
CA ASP A 34 -7.74 -9.83 -6.58
C ASP A 34 -8.94 -10.49 -5.88
N VAL A 35 -9.72 -9.68 -5.17
CA VAL A 35 -10.91 -10.08 -4.41
C VAL A 35 -12.16 -9.40 -4.96
N GLU A 36 -13.31 -10.08 -4.91
CA GLU A 36 -14.56 -9.57 -5.49
C GLU A 36 -15.11 -8.30 -4.84
N LEU A 37 -14.82 -8.05 -3.55
CA LEU A 37 -15.35 -6.90 -2.80
C LEU A 37 -14.24 -6.17 -2.03
N ARG A 38 -14.23 -4.83 -2.14
CA ARG A 38 -13.19 -3.95 -1.56
C ARG A 38 -13.11 -4.04 -0.04
N ASP A 39 -14.27 -4.14 0.62
CA ASP A 39 -14.38 -4.22 2.09
C ASP A 39 -13.81 -5.53 2.65
N ARG A 40 -13.51 -6.51 1.79
CA ARG A 40 -12.95 -7.82 2.17
C ARG A 40 -11.44 -7.90 2.01
N ALA A 41 -10.81 -6.83 1.49
CA ALA A 41 -9.36 -6.74 1.42
C ALA A 41 -8.72 -6.52 2.81
N GLU A 42 -9.49 -6.11 3.83
CA GLU A 42 -8.97 -5.88 5.19
C GLU A 42 -8.43 -7.15 5.84
N ALA A 43 -9.11 -8.30 5.68
CA ALA A 43 -8.64 -9.58 6.20
C ALA A 43 -7.28 -9.98 5.59
N LEU A 44 -7.12 -9.79 4.28
CA LEU A 44 -5.82 -9.96 3.60
C LEU A 44 -4.81 -8.90 4.04
N HIS A 45 -5.28 -7.72 4.43
CA HIS A 45 -4.44 -6.65 4.96
C HIS A 45 -4.04 -6.88 6.42
N GLN A 46 -4.49 -7.93 7.10
CA GLN A 46 -3.94 -8.31 8.41
C GLN A 46 -2.90 -9.43 8.30
N LEU A 47 -2.78 -10.02 7.12
CA LEU A 47 -1.95 -11.18 6.83
C LEU A 47 -0.46 -10.82 6.88
N THR A 48 0.28 -11.49 7.76
CA THR A 48 1.74 -11.39 7.91
C THR A 48 2.46 -12.68 7.50
N MET A 49 1.71 -13.78 7.42
CA MET A 49 2.19 -15.11 7.05
C MET A 49 1.25 -15.75 6.03
N LEU A 50 1.80 -16.20 4.90
CA LEU A 50 1.08 -16.96 3.89
C LEU A 50 1.67 -18.37 3.80
N GLY A 51 0.99 -19.34 4.43
CA GLY A 51 1.58 -20.64 4.71
C GLY A 51 2.78 -20.48 5.65
N GLN A 52 3.97 -20.89 5.20
CA GLN A 52 5.23 -20.70 5.95
C GLN A 52 6.02 -19.45 5.53
N MET A 53 5.48 -18.63 4.61
CA MET A 53 6.17 -17.46 4.09
C MET A 53 5.79 -16.20 4.86
N GLN A 54 6.76 -15.47 5.39
CA GLN A 54 6.53 -14.12 5.89
C GLN A 54 6.27 -13.18 4.70
N VAL A 55 5.18 -12.41 4.77
CA VAL A 55 4.75 -11.53 3.69
C VAL A 55 4.60 -10.10 4.19
N HIS A 56 5.02 -9.16 3.34
CA HIS A 56 4.74 -7.74 3.53
C HIS A 56 3.55 -7.36 2.64
N ARG A 57 2.61 -6.66 3.26
CA ARG A 57 1.37 -6.23 2.63
C ARG A 57 1.49 -4.79 2.13
N TYR A 58 0.93 -4.55 0.96
CA TYR A 58 0.64 -3.21 0.50
C TYR A 58 -0.68 -3.25 -0.26
N LEU A 59 -1.56 -2.28 -0.03
CA LEU A 59 -2.74 -2.14 -0.87
C LEU A 59 -2.28 -1.56 -2.20
N SER A 60 -2.56 -2.26 -3.30
CA SER A 60 -2.45 -1.61 -4.60
C SER A 60 -3.44 -0.44 -4.61
N PRO A 61 -3.03 0.76 -5.04
CA PRO A 61 -3.89 1.95 -5.05
C PRO A 61 -5.25 1.77 -5.76
N GLY A 62 -5.41 0.73 -6.58
CA GLY A 62 -6.42 0.66 -7.63
C GLY A 62 -5.84 1.25 -8.91
N GLN A 63 -6.27 0.76 -10.07
CA GLN A 63 -5.92 1.43 -11.33
C GLN A 63 -6.53 2.85 -11.30
N GLY A 64 -5.71 3.87 -11.60
CA GLY A 64 -6.15 5.26 -11.69
C GLY A 64 -6.04 6.09 -10.40
N ALA A 65 -5.68 5.50 -9.25
CA ALA A 65 -5.51 6.30 -8.04
C ALA A 65 -4.28 7.24 -8.16
N PRO A 66 -4.43 8.53 -7.85
CA PRO A 66 -3.36 9.50 -7.92
C PRO A 66 -2.27 9.14 -6.90
N VAL A 67 -1.05 8.98 -7.41
CA VAL A 67 0.12 8.66 -6.61
C VAL A 67 1.07 9.83 -6.63
N GLY A 68 1.48 10.28 -5.45
CA GLY A 68 2.50 11.29 -5.28
C GLY A 68 3.72 10.76 -4.54
N VAL A 69 4.81 11.52 -4.58
CA VAL A 69 5.99 11.32 -3.75
C VAL A 69 6.36 12.63 -3.08
N ILE A 70 6.70 12.53 -1.81
CA ILE A 70 7.38 13.58 -1.06
C ILE A 70 8.79 13.15 -0.72
N ASN A 71 9.69 14.13 -0.63
CA ASN A 71 11.08 13.93 -0.26
C ASN A 71 11.36 14.51 1.13
N ASP A 72 12.55 14.23 1.63
CA ASP A 72 13.09 14.76 2.89
C ASP A 72 12.26 14.39 4.14
N VAL A 73 11.62 13.22 4.12
CA VAL A 73 10.99 12.63 5.31
C VAL A 73 12.03 11.84 6.09
N ASP A 74 12.28 12.22 7.34
CA ASP A 74 13.26 11.58 8.21
C ASP A 74 13.05 10.06 8.27
N VAL A 75 14.13 9.29 8.06
CA VAL A 75 14.14 7.83 8.07
C VAL A 75 13.91 7.24 9.46
N SER A 76 14.03 8.06 10.51
CA SER A 76 13.72 7.66 11.89
C SER A 76 12.24 7.34 12.09
N ILE A 77 11.34 7.88 11.26
CA ILE A 77 9.89 7.62 11.33
C ILE A 77 9.59 6.26 10.65
N PRO A 78 9.13 5.24 11.38
CA PRO A 78 8.77 3.95 10.79
C PRO A 78 7.63 4.08 9.78
N ASP A 79 7.60 3.20 8.77
CA ASP A 79 6.50 3.16 7.78
C ASP A 79 5.12 2.95 8.42
N ALA A 80 5.07 2.21 9.53
CA ALA A 80 3.86 1.99 10.31
C ALA A 80 3.33 3.29 10.94
N ASP A 81 4.22 4.23 11.24
CA ASP A 81 3.89 5.48 11.91
C ASP A 81 3.70 6.64 10.93
N LEU A 82 4.15 6.51 9.67
CA LEU A 82 3.93 7.52 8.62
C LEU A 82 2.49 8.02 8.48
N PRO A 83 1.43 7.19 8.62
CA PRO A 83 0.06 7.67 8.53
C PRO A 83 -0.32 8.69 9.61
N ILE A 84 0.32 8.66 10.78
CA ILE A 84 -0.01 9.51 11.93
C ILE A 84 0.32 10.99 11.67
N PRO A 85 1.54 11.36 11.23
CA PRO A 85 1.90 12.74 10.92
C PRO A 85 1.43 13.20 9.54
N LEU A 86 1.04 12.30 8.63
CA LEU A 86 0.67 12.64 7.26
C LEU A 86 -0.73 13.26 7.20
N LYS A 87 -0.80 14.53 6.82
CA LYS A 87 -2.08 15.23 6.59
C LYS A 87 -2.08 15.92 5.23
N PRO A 88 -3.21 15.88 4.50
CA PRO A 88 -3.38 16.72 3.33
C PRO A 88 -3.29 18.20 3.73
N ALA A 89 -2.61 19.03 2.93
CA ALA A 89 -2.49 20.46 3.23
C ALA A 89 -3.82 21.21 3.04
N THR A 90 -4.68 20.71 2.15
CA THR A 90 -6.02 21.21 1.87
C THR A 90 -7.05 20.11 2.09
N GLY A 91 -8.17 20.43 2.75
CA GLY A 91 -9.15 19.44 3.23
C GLY A 91 -9.87 18.60 2.17
N GLY A 92 -9.61 18.82 0.88
CA GLY A 92 -10.23 18.08 -0.23
C GLY A 92 -9.50 16.79 -0.63
N ALA A 93 -8.21 16.65 -0.32
CA ALA A 93 -7.44 15.44 -0.65
C ALA A 93 -7.41 14.51 0.57
N ILE A 94 -7.60 13.20 0.39
CA ILE A 94 -7.47 12.23 1.47
C ILE A 94 -6.26 11.34 1.17
N ILE A 95 -5.31 11.24 2.10
CA ILE A 95 -4.17 10.32 1.98
C ILE A 95 -4.67 8.94 2.39
N LYS A 96 -4.77 8.03 1.41
CA LYS A 96 -5.22 6.66 1.63
C LYS A 96 -4.10 5.78 2.20
N HIS A 97 -2.87 5.99 1.74
CA HIS A 97 -1.73 5.19 2.16
C HIS A 97 -0.41 5.94 1.96
N GLY A 98 0.55 5.75 2.86
CA GLY A 98 1.91 6.25 2.75
C GLY A 98 2.91 5.12 3.01
N SER A 99 3.94 4.99 2.19
CA SER A 99 5.02 4.02 2.39
C SER A 99 6.34 4.55 1.85
N ARG A 100 7.48 4.12 2.40
CA ARG A 100 8.78 4.55 1.88
C ARG A 100 9.13 3.85 0.58
N LEU A 101 9.87 4.57 -0.24
CA LEU A 101 10.56 3.99 -1.41
C LEU A 101 11.89 3.39 -0.95
N GLY A 102 11.83 2.19 -0.38
CA GLY A 102 13.00 1.50 0.18
C GLY A 102 13.54 2.19 1.44
N LYS A 103 14.87 2.16 1.64
CA LYS A 103 15.53 2.82 2.79
C LYS A 103 15.89 4.27 2.46
N SER A 104 14.92 5.05 1.98
CA SER A 104 15.14 6.42 1.54
C SER A 104 14.33 7.44 2.36
N ARG A 105 14.68 8.72 2.16
CA ARG A 105 13.90 9.86 2.67
C ARG A 105 12.68 10.17 1.80
N CYS A 106 12.35 9.30 0.85
CA CYS A 106 11.25 9.48 -0.07
C CYS A 106 10.06 8.63 0.38
N VAL A 107 8.89 9.27 0.51
CA VAL A 107 7.64 8.60 0.87
C VAL A 107 6.70 8.70 -0.32
N LYS A 108 6.23 7.53 -0.77
CA LYS A 108 5.17 7.37 -1.74
C LYS A 108 3.83 7.53 -1.03
N LEU A 109 2.98 8.37 -1.58
CA LEU A 109 1.64 8.67 -1.10
C LEU A 109 0.62 8.23 -2.13
N VAL A 110 -0.44 7.61 -1.65
CA VAL A 110 -1.59 7.23 -2.43
C VAL A 110 -2.74 8.09 -1.95
N PHE A 111 -3.33 8.85 -2.86
CA PHE A 111 -4.48 9.69 -2.55
C PHE A 111 -5.78 8.98 -2.91
N GLN A 112 -6.84 9.28 -2.17
CA GLN A 112 -8.21 8.94 -2.51
C GLN A 112 -8.82 10.11 -3.28
N GLY A 113 -9.53 9.79 -4.37
CA GLY A 113 -10.02 10.76 -5.35
C GLY A 113 -9.14 10.80 -6.60
N ASP A 114 -9.27 11.85 -7.40
CA ASP A 114 -8.67 11.94 -8.74
C ASP A 114 -7.60 13.06 -8.84
N THR A 115 -7.29 13.71 -7.72
CA THR A 115 -6.37 14.86 -7.68
C THR A 115 -5.16 14.59 -6.79
N ILE A 116 -4.00 15.10 -7.21
CA ILE A 116 -2.77 15.15 -6.39
C ILE A 116 -2.68 16.56 -5.81
N PRO A 117 -2.67 16.72 -4.47
CA PRO A 117 -2.48 18.04 -3.87
C PRO A 117 -1.04 18.51 -4.10
N THR A 118 -0.82 19.82 -4.23
CA THR A 118 0.52 20.39 -4.41
C THR A 118 1.44 20.13 -3.21
N ASN A 119 0.87 20.10 -2.01
CA ASN A 119 1.60 19.90 -0.76
C ASN A 119 0.85 18.96 0.19
N VAL A 120 1.61 18.28 1.05
CA VAL A 120 1.10 17.58 2.23
C VAL A 120 1.91 17.99 3.45
N LYS A 121 1.33 17.82 4.63
CA LYS A 121 2.05 18.01 5.89
C LYS A 121 2.55 16.66 6.43
N VAL A 122 3.77 16.67 6.92
CA VAL A 122 4.32 15.62 7.79
C VAL A 122 4.59 16.29 9.14
N GLY A 123 3.72 16.03 10.11
CA GLY A 123 3.73 16.75 11.38
C GLY A 123 3.43 18.23 11.14
N TYR A 124 4.41 19.10 11.43
CA TYR A 124 4.29 20.55 11.26
C TYR A 124 4.91 21.08 9.96
N PHE A 125 5.61 20.24 9.19
CA PHE A 125 6.34 20.66 7.99
C PHE A 125 5.54 20.36 6.72
N SER A 126 5.61 21.27 5.75
CA SER A 126 4.98 21.11 4.44
C SER A 126 5.97 20.53 3.44
N HIS A 127 5.56 19.48 2.74
CA HIS A 127 6.33 18.81 1.70
C HIS A 127 5.61 18.94 0.37
N ALA A 128 6.34 19.36 -0.66
CA ALA A 128 5.85 19.40 -2.03
C ALA A 128 5.64 17.98 -2.55
N VAL A 129 4.46 17.72 -3.11
CA VAL A 129 4.12 16.44 -3.71
C VAL A 129 4.46 16.49 -5.18
N ARG A 130 5.25 15.51 -5.63
CA ARG A 130 5.50 15.28 -7.05
C ARG A 130 4.68 14.10 -7.53
N GLN A 131 4.12 14.19 -8.72
CA GLN A 131 3.43 13.04 -9.32
C GLN A 131 4.41 11.87 -9.48
N PHE A 132 3.98 10.68 -9.07
CA PHE A 132 4.75 9.46 -9.22
C PHE A 132 4.41 8.82 -10.57
N CYS A 133 5.31 8.98 -11.54
CA CYS A 133 5.20 8.41 -12.87
C CYS A 133 5.59 6.92 -12.89
#